data_AF-A0A3E0IRG5-F1
#
_entry.id   AF-A0A3E0IRG5-F1
#
_cell.length_a   1.000
_cell.length_b   1.000
_cell.length_c   1.000
_cell.angle_alpha   90.00
_cell.angle_beta   90.00
_cell.angle_gamma   90.00
#
_symmetry.space_group_name_H-M   'P 1'
#
loop_
_entity.id
_entity.type
_entity.pdbx_description
1 polymer ?
#
loop_
_entity_poly.entity_id
_entity_poly.type
_entity_poly.pdbx_seq_one_letter_code
_entity_poly.pdbx_strand_id
1 'polypeptide(L)'
;MFNFTKLFWHNSKPQTGKLLGANLINLVIILLLFSIALLPIQLIMNMWLMYMFTGQGNMVSIVLATLGSVLLILLVYLFVVFPLYTGSTRSYRNTLLSNKSMTLKDFFASFKGRIWRKAVLIALFTILVLFITQLINFFLISGISKVAELIIQNAGISSADQSTMMVVQTVITVITGLVTSIFTWLAVIYITNSATSLVHDPDSKVKVHLKNAWLSMRNKNKTFLKFFISIIVLNFIIILLYGPIYTWIQLGLSGISQNVASIVTVVLNIVFFIIRYLIFFVIIGTIVQYFLNHGEKDQHLHQIK
;
A
#
# COMPACT_ATOMS: atom_id res chain seq x y z
N MET A 1 -5.27 -17.64 -5.88
CA MET A 1 -5.21 -16.99 -4.55
C MET A 1 -5.85 -17.84 -3.47
N PHE A 2 -7.10 -18.31 -3.61
CA PHE A 2 -7.80 -19.10 -2.56
C PHE A 2 -6.99 -20.26 -1.97
N ASN A 3 -6.27 -21.04 -2.78
CA ASN A 3 -5.38 -22.09 -2.24
C ASN A 3 -4.25 -21.50 -1.38
N PHE A 4 -3.59 -20.43 -1.83
CA PHE A 4 -2.54 -19.75 -1.07
C PHE A 4 -3.07 -19.04 0.18
N THR A 5 -4.28 -18.47 0.12
CA THR A 5 -4.95 -17.89 1.28
C THR A 5 -5.35 -18.98 2.28
N LYS A 6 -5.87 -20.12 1.81
CA LYS A 6 -6.16 -21.28 2.65
C LYS A 6 -4.89 -21.83 3.30
N LEU A 7 -3.80 -21.94 2.55
CA LEU A 7 -2.49 -22.33 3.06
C LEU A 7 -1.95 -21.33 4.08
N PHE A 8 -2.09 -20.03 3.82
CA PHE A 8 -1.74 -18.97 4.75
C PHE A 8 -2.48 -19.15 6.09
N TRP A 9 -3.82 -19.29 6.06
CA TRP A 9 -4.61 -19.49 7.27
C TRP A 9 -4.32 -20.81 7.97
N HIS A 10 -4.06 -21.88 7.22
CA HIS A 10 -3.70 -23.18 7.76
C HIS A 10 -2.36 -23.12 8.51
N ASN A 11 -1.33 -22.56 7.87
CA ASN A 11 0.02 -22.46 8.42
C ASN A 11 0.10 -21.41 9.54
N SER A 12 -0.68 -20.33 9.47
CA SER A 12 -0.68 -19.29 10.49
C SER A 12 -1.57 -19.59 11.70
N LYS A 13 -2.51 -20.53 11.59
CA LYS A 13 -3.55 -20.84 12.61
C LYS A 13 -3.05 -20.81 14.07
N PRO A 14 -1.92 -21.43 14.45
CA PRO A 14 -1.48 -21.44 15.84
C PRO A 14 -1.04 -20.06 16.37
N GLN A 15 -0.74 -19.09 15.50
CA GLN A 15 -0.17 -17.80 15.88
C GLN A 15 -0.84 -16.59 15.21
N THR A 16 -1.95 -16.79 14.49
CA THR A 16 -2.66 -15.74 13.76
C THR A 16 -2.92 -14.50 14.61
N GLY A 17 -3.37 -14.66 15.85
CA GLY A 17 -3.65 -13.52 16.73
C GLY A 17 -2.41 -12.68 17.05
N LYS A 18 -1.28 -13.34 17.32
CA LYS A 18 0.01 -12.66 17.55
C LYS A 18 0.53 -12.01 16.27
N LEU A 19 0.41 -12.69 15.14
CA LEU A 19 0.78 -12.19 13.82
C LEU A 19 -0.02 -10.94 13.46
N LEU A 20 -1.33 -10.97 13.68
CA LEU A 20 -2.25 -9.85 13.43
C LEU A 20 -1.97 -8.68 14.37
N GLY A 21 -1.89 -8.91 15.69
CA GLY A 21 -1.67 -7.83 16.65
C GLY A 21 -0.33 -7.12 16.44
N ALA A 22 0.71 -7.88 16.13
CA ALA A 22 2.03 -7.29 15.99
C ALA A 22 2.26 -6.61 14.62
N ASN A 23 1.65 -7.12 13.53
CA ASN A 23 1.61 -6.36 12.27
C ASN A 23 0.74 -5.10 12.39
N LEU A 24 -0.28 -5.09 13.26
CA LEU A 24 -1.08 -3.90 13.54
C LEU A 24 -0.23 -2.85 14.27
N ILE A 25 0.52 -3.24 15.29
CA ILE A 25 1.46 -2.36 15.98
C ILE A 25 2.48 -1.78 14.99
N ASN A 26 3.07 -2.62 14.15
CA ASN A 26 4.02 -2.18 13.13
C ASN A 26 3.38 -1.19 12.13
N LEU A 27 2.14 -1.46 11.70
CA LEU A 27 1.40 -0.55 10.84
C LEU A 27 1.18 0.80 11.53
N VAL A 28 0.75 0.83 12.80
CA VAL A 28 0.56 2.06 13.56
C VAL A 28 1.86 2.85 13.68
N ILE A 29 2.99 2.19 13.96
CA ILE A 29 4.30 2.84 14.00
C ILE A 29 4.64 3.47 12.64
N ILE A 30 4.49 2.71 11.55
CA ILE A 30 4.75 3.22 10.19
C ILE A 30 3.85 4.41 9.87
N LEU A 31 2.55 4.33 10.20
CA LEU A 31 1.60 5.42 9.97
C LEU A 31 1.98 6.69 10.74
N LEU A 32 2.31 6.57 12.02
CA LEU A 32 2.74 7.71 12.84
C LEU A 32 4.00 8.38 12.26
N LEU A 33 4.99 7.58 11.90
CA LEU A 33 6.23 8.09 11.30
C LEU A 33 5.97 8.79 9.96
N PHE A 34 5.09 8.23 9.14
CA PHE A 34 4.71 8.83 7.86
C PHE A 34 3.94 10.13 8.07
N SER A 35 2.98 10.16 9.00
CA SER A 35 2.23 11.38 9.36
C SER A 35 3.16 12.49 9.82
N ILE A 36 4.12 12.20 10.69
CA ILE A 36 5.12 13.17 11.16
C ILE A 36 5.99 13.66 9.99
N ALA A 37 6.42 12.75 9.11
CA ALA A 37 7.24 13.10 7.95
C ALA A 37 6.48 13.98 6.92
N LEU A 38 5.14 13.90 6.89
CA LEU A 38 4.30 14.70 6.00
C LEU A 38 3.92 16.08 6.58
N LEU A 39 4.05 16.32 7.89
CA LEU A 39 3.71 17.61 8.50
C LEU A 39 4.34 18.83 7.79
N PRO A 40 5.63 18.79 7.41
CA PRO A 40 6.25 19.92 6.72
C PRO A 40 5.62 20.21 5.34
N ILE A 41 5.12 19.19 4.64
CA ILE A 41 4.53 19.37 3.31
C ILE A 41 3.32 20.29 3.37
N GLN A 42 2.44 20.14 4.34
CA GLN A 42 1.23 20.96 4.42
C GLN A 42 1.58 22.45 4.63
N LEU A 43 2.58 22.73 5.48
CA LEU A 43 3.10 24.08 5.68
C LEU A 43 3.72 24.64 4.40
N ILE A 44 4.51 23.84 3.70
CA ILE A 44 5.16 24.23 2.43
C ILE A 44 4.13 24.49 1.33
N MET A 45 3.08 23.69 1.24
CA MET A 45 1.98 23.92 0.28
C MET A 45 1.30 25.26 0.56
N ASN A 46 1.05 25.61 1.83
CA ASN A 46 0.52 26.93 2.17
C ASN A 46 1.48 28.07 1.79
N MET A 47 2.79 27.88 1.96
CA MET A 47 3.80 28.85 1.53
C MET A 47 3.83 29.01 0.01
N TRP A 48 3.74 27.92 -0.75
CA TRP A 48 3.62 27.95 -2.21
C TRP A 48 2.36 28.69 -2.65
N LEU A 49 1.20 28.40 -2.04
CA LEU A 49 -0.05 29.08 -2.36
C LEU A 49 0.05 30.58 -2.06
N MET A 50 0.61 30.97 -0.91
CA MET A 50 0.83 32.37 -0.57
C MET A 50 1.71 33.04 -1.62
N TYR A 51 2.84 32.44 -1.97
CA TYR A 51 3.74 32.97 -2.99
C TYR A 51 3.05 33.11 -4.36
N MET A 52 2.25 32.12 -4.76
CA MET A 52 1.54 32.14 -6.05
C MET A 52 0.42 33.19 -6.11
N PHE A 53 -0.30 33.42 -5.01
CA PHE A 53 -1.45 34.33 -4.99
C PHE A 53 -1.11 35.77 -4.63
N THR A 54 -0.12 35.99 -3.76
CA THR A 54 0.21 37.33 -3.27
C THR A 54 1.54 37.84 -3.81
N GLY A 55 2.35 36.97 -4.43
CA GLY A 55 3.73 37.29 -4.79
C GLY A 55 4.64 37.53 -3.58
N GLN A 56 4.13 37.38 -2.36
CA GLN A 56 4.89 37.57 -1.14
C GLN A 56 5.50 36.25 -0.69
N GLY A 57 6.82 36.26 -0.48
CA GLY A 57 7.57 35.11 0.02
C GLY A 57 8.93 35.00 -0.64
N ASN A 58 9.91 34.48 0.09
CA ASN A 58 11.23 34.19 -0.46
C ASN A 58 11.18 32.86 -1.22
N MET A 59 11.22 32.93 -2.55
CA MET A 59 11.19 31.75 -3.43
C MET A 59 12.30 30.74 -3.10
N VAL A 60 13.51 31.22 -2.78
CA VAL A 60 14.65 30.36 -2.42
C VAL A 60 14.33 29.56 -1.15
N SER A 61 13.78 30.22 -0.13
CA SER A 61 13.39 29.55 1.12
C SER A 61 12.31 28.50 0.90
N ILE A 62 11.31 28.78 0.05
CA ILE A 62 10.23 27.84 -0.28
C ILE A 62 10.79 26.60 -1.00
N VAL A 63 11.66 26.81 -1.99
CA VAL A 63 12.30 25.70 -2.73
C VAL A 63 13.18 24.86 -1.81
N LEU A 64 14.00 25.48 -0.96
CA LEU A 64 14.84 24.76 -0.01
C LEU A 64 14.01 23.96 1.01
N ALA A 65 12.93 24.53 1.53
CA ALA A 65 12.02 23.83 2.44
C ALA A 65 11.35 22.62 1.75
N THR A 66 10.97 22.77 0.48
CA THR A 66 10.42 21.69 -0.34
C THR A 66 11.41 20.54 -0.49
N LEU A 67 12.65 20.85 -0.90
CA LEU A 67 13.72 19.86 -1.04
C LEU A 67 14.03 19.17 0.28
N GLY A 68 14.13 19.92 1.38
CA GLY A 68 14.37 19.38 2.72
C GLY A 68 13.29 18.41 3.17
N SER A 69 12.02 18.71 2.86
CA SER A 69 10.89 17.85 3.25
C SER A 69 10.82 16.58 2.41
N VAL A 70 11.06 16.67 1.10
CA VAL A 70 11.18 15.50 0.23
C VAL A 70 12.32 14.61 0.70
N LEU A 71 13.49 15.20 1.01
CA LEU A 71 14.64 14.46 1.52
C LEU A 71 14.30 13.76 2.85
N LEU A 72 13.63 14.44 3.78
CA LEU A 72 13.21 13.85 5.05
C LEU A 72 12.31 12.63 4.85
N ILE A 73 11.32 12.71 3.95
CA ILE A 73 10.42 11.59 3.64
C ILE A 73 11.20 10.41 3.05
N LEU A 74 12.12 10.68 2.14
CA LEU A 74 12.98 9.64 1.55
C LEU A 74 13.86 8.98 2.62
N LEU A 75 14.46 9.74 3.52
CA LEU A 75 15.28 9.22 4.61
C LEU A 75 14.47 8.36 5.59
N VAL A 76 13.27 8.82 5.98
CA VAL A 76 12.35 8.05 6.83
C VAL A 76 11.95 6.74 6.16
N TYR A 77 11.66 6.78 4.85
CA TYR A 77 11.34 5.57 4.10
C TYR A 77 12.52 4.59 4.06
N LEU A 78 13.71 5.07 3.69
CA LEU A 78 14.93 4.28 3.54
C LEU A 78 15.37 3.62 4.85
N PHE A 79 15.43 4.41 5.91
CA PHE A 79 16.06 3.98 7.16
C PHE A 79 15.09 3.37 8.16
N VAL A 80 13.78 3.64 8.03
CA VAL A 80 12.79 3.21 9.03
C VAL A 80 11.65 2.40 8.40
N VAL A 81 10.90 2.97 7.46
CA VAL A 81 9.67 2.33 6.93
C VAL A 81 9.99 1.02 6.22
N PHE A 82 10.94 1.02 5.27
CA PHE A 82 11.27 -0.19 4.53
C PHE A 82 11.92 -1.26 5.42
N PRO A 83 12.88 -0.95 6.31
CA PRO A 83 13.35 -1.91 7.30
C PRO A 83 12.23 -2.48 8.19
N LEU A 84 11.29 -1.67 8.68
CA LEU A 84 10.11 -2.18 9.43
C LEU A 84 9.23 -3.08 8.56
N TYR A 85 9.06 -2.77 7.28
CA TYR A 85 8.34 -3.60 6.33
C TYR A 85 9.04 -4.95 6.11
N THR A 86 10.37 -4.97 5.95
CA THR A 86 11.13 -6.23 5.88
C THR A 86 11.00 -7.04 7.17
N GLY A 87 10.96 -6.39 8.34
CA GLY A 87 10.66 -7.04 9.62
C GLY A 87 9.28 -7.69 9.66
N SER A 88 8.27 -7.03 9.09
CA SER A 88 6.92 -7.61 8.91
C SER A 88 6.94 -8.85 8.01
N THR A 89 7.62 -8.80 6.86
CA THR A 89 7.76 -9.98 5.99
C THR A 89 8.47 -11.16 6.66
N ARG A 90 9.41 -10.86 7.57
CA ARG A 90 10.07 -11.87 8.41
C ARG A 90 9.13 -12.52 9.42
N SER A 91 8.27 -11.72 10.03
CA SER A 91 7.21 -12.21 10.91
C SER A 91 6.25 -13.15 10.17
N TYR A 92 5.81 -12.79 8.96
CA TYR A 92 5.02 -13.67 8.10
C TYR A 92 5.77 -14.97 7.79
N ARG A 93 7.00 -14.89 7.27
CA ARG A 93 7.81 -16.06 6.93
C ARG A 93 8.00 -17.00 8.12
N ASN A 94 8.41 -16.46 9.27
CA ASN A 94 8.66 -17.26 10.46
C ASN A 94 7.39 -18.02 10.87
N THR A 95 6.24 -17.34 10.87
CA THR A 95 4.95 -17.96 11.21
C THR A 95 4.53 -19.05 10.21
N LEU A 96 4.91 -18.91 8.94
CA LEU A 96 4.53 -19.85 7.87
C LEU A 96 5.47 -21.06 7.76
N LEU A 97 6.77 -20.91 8.08
CA LEU A 97 7.79 -21.96 7.92
C LEU A 97 8.22 -22.63 9.21
N SER A 98 8.15 -21.92 10.32
CA SER A 98 8.65 -22.40 11.61
C SER A 98 7.53 -22.26 12.62
N ASN A 99 7.18 -23.32 13.34
CA ASN A 99 6.28 -23.22 14.50
C ASN A 99 6.85 -22.35 15.65
N LYS A 100 7.85 -21.51 15.38
CA LYS A 100 8.50 -20.59 16.30
C LYS A 100 7.54 -19.47 16.67
N SER A 101 7.36 -19.24 17.96
CA SER A 101 6.51 -18.16 18.46
C SER A 101 7.05 -16.81 18.00
N MET A 102 6.19 -16.06 17.34
CA MET A 102 6.51 -14.72 16.88
C MET A 102 6.74 -13.77 18.05
N THR A 103 7.81 -12.97 17.99
CA THR A 103 8.12 -11.94 18.97
C THR A 103 8.23 -10.56 18.32
N LEU A 104 7.91 -9.48 19.06
CA LEU A 104 8.07 -8.10 18.56
C LEU A 104 9.52 -7.79 18.14
N LYS A 105 10.50 -8.50 18.72
CA LYS A 105 11.91 -8.42 18.35
C LYS A 105 12.18 -8.82 16.90
N ASP A 106 11.33 -9.64 16.30
CA ASP A 106 11.49 -10.08 14.91
C ASP A 106 11.28 -8.93 13.91
N PHE A 107 10.48 -7.90 14.25
CA PHE A 107 10.32 -6.70 13.41
C PHE A 107 11.59 -5.84 13.40
N PHE A 108 12.21 -5.68 14.56
CA PHE A 108 13.43 -4.87 14.70
C PHE A 108 14.69 -5.64 14.32
N ALA A 109 14.60 -6.95 14.06
CA ALA A 109 15.73 -7.76 13.63
C ALA A 109 16.26 -7.34 12.25
N SER A 110 15.45 -6.67 11.43
CA SER A 110 15.88 -6.08 10.17
C SER A 110 16.80 -4.86 10.34
N PHE A 111 16.83 -4.24 11.53
CA PHE A 111 17.71 -3.11 11.85
C PHE A 111 19.12 -3.53 12.26
N LYS A 112 19.46 -4.83 12.21
CA LYS A 112 20.75 -5.33 12.68
C LYS A 112 21.68 -5.71 11.53
N GLY A 113 22.92 -5.21 11.62
CA GLY A 113 24.07 -5.66 10.84
C GLY A 113 23.87 -5.60 9.32
N ARG A 114 24.16 -6.72 8.65
CA ARG A 114 24.15 -6.85 7.19
C ARG A 114 22.74 -6.75 6.58
N ILE A 115 21.71 -7.20 7.31
CA ILE A 115 20.32 -7.18 6.85
C ILE A 115 19.85 -5.74 6.65
N TRP A 116 20.13 -4.86 7.61
CA TRP A 116 19.76 -3.44 7.52
C TRP A 116 20.40 -2.76 6.32
N ARG A 117 21.71 -2.94 6.10
CA ARG A 117 22.42 -2.36 4.95
C ARG A 117 21.82 -2.81 3.63
N LYS A 118 21.52 -4.11 3.49
CA LYS A 118 20.87 -4.66 2.29
C LYS A 118 19.43 -4.17 2.15
N ALA A 119 18.69 -4.03 3.25
CA ALA A 119 17.34 -3.47 3.25
C ALA A 119 17.33 -2.03 2.74
N VAL A 120 18.25 -1.18 3.20
CA VAL A 120 18.39 0.21 2.70
C VAL A 120 18.72 0.23 1.21
N LEU A 121 19.61 -0.63 0.73
CA LEU A 121 19.94 -0.72 -0.70
C LEU A 121 18.76 -1.20 -1.55
N ILE A 122 17.98 -2.16 -1.06
CA ILE A 122 16.73 -2.57 -1.72
C ILE A 122 15.72 -1.42 -1.68
N ALA A 123 15.62 -0.70 -0.55
CA ALA A 123 14.71 0.44 -0.39
C ALA A 123 14.97 1.54 -1.43
N LEU A 124 16.24 1.83 -1.76
CA LEU A 124 16.59 2.74 -2.84
C LEU A 124 15.99 2.30 -4.18
N PHE A 125 16.06 1.01 -4.49
CA PHE A 125 15.45 0.47 -5.70
C PHE A 125 13.92 0.48 -5.63
N THR A 126 13.33 0.23 -4.46
CA THR A 126 11.86 0.28 -4.32
C THR A 126 11.33 1.71 -4.41
N ILE A 127 12.09 2.74 -4.02
CA ILE A 127 11.75 4.13 -4.29
C ILE A 127 11.59 4.37 -5.80
N LEU A 128 12.53 3.87 -6.62
CA LEU A 128 12.42 3.98 -8.08
C LEU A 128 11.15 3.30 -8.60
N VAL A 129 10.86 2.08 -8.12
CA VAL A 129 9.63 1.35 -8.50
C VAL A 129 8.40 2.14 -8.11
N LEU A 130 8.33 2.66 -6.88
CA LEU A 130 7.22 3.48 -6.40
C LEU A 130 7.08 4.77 -7.21
N PHE A 131 8.18 5.44 -7.53
CA PHE A 131 8.18 6.65 -8.35
C PHE A 131 7.62 6.39 -9.75
N ILE A 132 8.07 5.32 -10.42
CA ILE A 132 7.54 4.91 -11.73
C ILE A 132 6.04 4.60 -11.62
N THR A 133 5.61 3.89 -10.57
CA THR A 133 4.18 3.61 -10.33
C THR A 133 3.38 4.90 -10.15
N GLN A 134 3.90 5.88 -9.40
CA GLN A 134 3.21 7.17 -9.23
C GLN A 134 3.16 7.98 -10.52
N LEU A 135 4.21 7.97 -11.34
CA LEU A 135 4.18 8.60 -12.66
C LEU A 135 3.11 7.96 -13.56
N ILE A 136 3.06 6.63 -13.62
CA ILE A 136 2.02 5.91 -14.38
C ILE A 136 0.63 6.28 -13.87
N ASN A 137 0.42 6.24 -12.55
CA ASN A 137 -0.86 6.60 -11.95
C ASN A 137 -1.26 8.05 -12.25
N PHE A 138 -0.31 8.99 -12.22
CA PHE A 138 -0.56 10.39 -12.56
C PHE A 138 -1.08 10.54 -14.00
N PHE A 139 -0.44 9.89 -14.97
CA PHE A 139 -0.89 9.92 -16.36
C PHE A 139 -2.24 9.22 -16.56
N LEU A 140 -2.48 8.09 -15.87
CA LEU A 140 -3.76 7.39 -15.92
C LEU A 140 -4.89 8.22 -15.35
N ILE A 141 -4.70 8.83 -14.17
CA ILE A 141 -5.69 9.71 -13.55
C ILE A 141 -5.96 10.89 -14.48
N SER A 142 -4.93 11.57 -14.96
CA SER A 142 -5.08 12.73 -15.86
C SER A 142 -5.81 12.37 -17.15
N GLY A 143 -5.47 11.23 -17.76
CA GLY A 143 -6.13 10.74 -18.96
C GLY A 143 -7.60 10.39 -18.73
N ILE A 144 -7.90 9.65 -17.66
CA ILE A 144 -9.29 9.28 -17.31
C ILE A 144 -10.10 10.53 -16.98
N SER A 145 -9.55 11.46 -16.20
CA SER A 145 -10.20 12.73 -15.87
C SER A 145 -10.52 13.54 -17.12
N LYS A 146 -9.62 13.59 -18.11
CA LYS A 146 -9.88 14.32 -19.35
C LYS A 146 -10.96 13.65 -20.21
N VAL A 147 -10.95 12.33 -20.31
CA VAL A 147 -12.00 11.57 -21.01
C VAL A 147 -13.35 11.77 -20.31
N ALA A 148 -13.37 11.71 -18.98
CA ALA A 148 -14.56 11.94 -18.18
C ALA A 148 -15.14 13.35 -18.39
N GLU A 149 -14.29 14.38 -18.40
CA GLU A 149 -14.70 15.75 -18.69
C GLU A 149 -15.39 15.87 -20.05
N LEU A 150 -14.81 15.27 -21.09
CA LEU A 150 -15.40 15.26 -22.45
C LEU A 150 -16.75 14.53 -22.50
N ILE A 151 -16.88 13.40 -21.81
CA ILE A 151 -18.15 12.65 -21.74
C ILE A 151 -19.22 13.49 -21.05
N ILE A 152 -18.89 14.13 -19.91
CA ILE A 152 -19.81 14.99 -19.15
C ILE A 152 -20.28 16.17 -20.00
N GLN A 153 -19.35 16.85 -20.68
CA GLN A 153 -19.65 17.98 -21.56
C GLN A 153 -20.55 17.55 -22.73
N ASN A 154 -20.23 16.46 -23.41
CA ASN A 154 -21.00 15.97 -24.56
C ASN A 154 -22.38 15.42 -24.17
N ALA A 155 -22.52 14.86 -22.97
CA ALA A 155 -23.79 14.37 -22.46
C ALA A 155 -24.74 15.49 -22.00
N GLY A 156 -24.31 16.75 -22.04
CA GLY A 156 -25.11 17.89 -21.59
C GLY A 156 -25.48 17.81 -20.11
N ILE A 157 -24.71 17.05 -19.31
CA ILE A 157 -24.92 16.93 -17.86
C ILE A 157 -24.53 18.27 -17.24
N SER A 158 -25.51 19.17 -17.18
CA SER A 158 -25.34 20.49 -16.58
C SER A 158 -24.97 20.36 -15.11
N SER A 159 -24.19 21.31 -14.61
CA SER A 159 -23.86 21.42 -13.18
C SER A 159 -25.08 21.67 -12.27
N ALA A 160 -26.27 21.85 -12.84
CA ALA A 160 -27.52 22.07 -12.11
C ALA A 160 -28.10 20.79 -11.52
N ASP A 161 -27.85 19.60 -12.11
CA ASP A 161 -28.24 18.32 -11.51
C ASP A 161 -27.08 17.73 -10.71
N GLN A 162 -26.93 18.23 -9.48
CA GLN A 162 -25.90 17.82 -8.53
C GLN A 162 -25.96 16.30 -8.23
N SER A 163 -27.15 15.69 -8.34
CA SER A 163 -27.33 14.26 -8.06
C SER A 163 -26.73 13.38 -9.16
N THR A 164 -26.98 13.73 -10.42
CA THR A 164 -26.44 13.02 -11.59
C THR A 164 -24.93 13.21 -11.69
N MET A 165 -24.43 14.42 -11.46
CA MET A 165 -22.99 14.70 -11.45
C MET A 165 -22.25 13.83 -10.43
N MET A 166 -22.82 13.66 -9.24
CA MET A 166 -22.22 12.88 -8.17
C MET A 166 -22.20 11.37 -8.46
N VAL A 167 -23.24 10.83 -9.10
CA VAL A 167 -23.25 9.44 -9.58
C VAL A 167 -22.14 9.24 -10.62
N VAL A 168 -22.01 10.15 -11.57
CA VAL A 168 -20.97 10.11 -12.61
C VAL A 168 -19.56 10.17 -11.99
N GLN A 169 -19.32 11.09 -11.06
CA GLN A 169 -18.05 11.20 -10.34
C GLN A 169 -17.71 9.94 -9.53
N THR A 170 -18.73 9.30 -8.95
CA THR A 170 -18.57 8.05 -8.23
C THR A 170 -18.12 6.92 -9.17
N VAL A 171 -18.75 6.80 -10.34
CA VAL A 171 -18.35 5.82 -11.37
C VAL A 171 -16.92 6.06 -11.84
N ILE A 172 -16.57 7.32 -12.15
CA ILE A 172 -15.22 7.70 -12.56
C ILE A 172 -14.19 7.35 -11.48
N THR A 173 -14.51 7.60 -10.21
CA THR A 173 -13.65 7.27 -9.06
C THR A 173 -13.42 5.76 -8.97
N VAL A 174 -14.45 4.94 -9.15
CA VAL A 174 -14.33 3.48 -9.14
C VAL A 174 -13.47 2.97 -10.30
N ILE A 175 -13.68 3.47 -11.51
CA ILE A 175 -12.88 3.11 -12.70
C ILE A 175 -11.41 3.51 -12.49
N THR A 176 -11.18 4.74 -12.02
CA THR A 176 -9.83 5.26 -11.75
C THR A 176 -9.13 4.42 -10.68
N GLY A 177 -9.83 4.09 -9.59
CA GLY A 177 -9.31 3.21 -8.54
C GLY A 177 -8.95 1.83 -9.05
N LEU A 178 -9.78 1.22 -9.90
CA LEU A 178 -9.51 -0.08 -10.49
C LEU A 178 -8.26 -0.05 -11.38
N VAL A 179 -8.17 0.90 -12.31
CA VAL A 179 -7.07 1.02 -13.27
C VAL A 179 -5.74 1.28 -12.54
N THR A 180 -5.71 2.24 -11.61
CA THR A 180 -4.51 2.56 -10.82
C THR A 180 -4.11 1.42 -9.87
N SER A 181 -5.07 0.62 -9.41
CA SER A 181 -4.77 -0.53 -8.54
C SER A 181 -3.92 -1.59 -9.23
N ILE A 182 -4.03 -1.74 -10.55
CA ILE A 182 -3.25 -2.71 -11.33
C ILE A 182 -1.74 -2.46 -11.12
N PHE A 183 -1.29 -1.24 -11.42
CA PHE A 183 0.12 -0.87 -11.32
C PHE A 183 0.59 -0.82 -9.86
N THR A 184 -0.28 -0.34 -8.97
CA THR A 184 0.01 -0.27 -7.54
C THR A 184 0.24 -1.66 -6.95
N TRP A 185 -0.62 -2.63 -7.23
CA TRP A 185 -0.45 -4.00 -6.70
C TRP A 185 0.72 -4.74 -7.34
N LEU A 186 1.03 -4.51 -8.62
CA LEU A 186 2.25 -5.04 -9.23
C LEU A 186 3.50 -4.57 -8.48
N ALA A 187 3.58 -3.27 -8.17
CA ALA A 187 4.67 -2.71 -7.38
C ALA A 187 4.72 -3.31 -5.97
N VAL A 188 3.58 -3.38 -5.27
CA VAL A 188 3.50 -3.96 -3.92
C VAL A 188 3.95 -5.42 -3.90
N ILE A 189 3.54 -6.23 -4.88
CA ILE A 189 3.97 -7.63 -4.98
C ILE A 189 5.49 -7.70 -5.18
N TYR A 190 6.04 -6.90 -6.09
CA TYR A 190 7.48 -6.87 -6.34
C TYR A 190 8.28 -6.48 -5.09
N ILE A 191 7.85 -5.43 -4.38
CA ILE A 191 8.47 -4.95 -3.14
C ILE A 191 8.40 -6.03 -2.06
N THR A 192 7.25 -6.67 -1.90
CA THR A 192 7.04 -7.75 -0.92
C THR A 192 7.90 -8.96 -1.22
N ASN A 193 8.02 -9.36 -2.49
CA ASN A 193 8.87 -10.47 -2.90
C ASN A 193 10.36 -10.13 -2.68
N SER A 194 10.78 -8.89 -2.92
CA SER A 194 12.16 -8.44 -2.67
C SER A 194 12.50 -8.50 -1.18
N ALA A 195 11.59 -8.01 -0.33
CA ALA A 195 11.71 -8.10 1.12
C ALA A 195 11.72 -9.56 1.61
N THR A 196 10.81 -10.39 1.09
CA THR A 196 10.73 -11.81 1.44
C THR A 196 12.00 -12.56 1.03
N SER A 197 12.57 -12.27 -0.16
CA SER A 197 13.82 -12.87 -0.62
C SER A 197 15.00 -12.47 0.26
N LEU A 198 15.10 -11.21 0.69
CA LEU A 198 16.15 -10.75 1.60
C LEU A 198 16.09 -11.49 2.94
N VAL A 199 14.88 -11.70 3.48
CA VAL A 199 14.73 -12.41 4.74
C VAL A 199 14.99 -13.90 4.60
N HIS A 200 14.64 -14.48 3.44
CA HIS A 200 14.83 -15.90 3.20
C HIS A 200 16.30 -16.28 3.07
N ASP A 201 17.08 -15.50 2.32
CA ASP A 201 18.53 -15.70 2.14
C ASP A 201 19.27 -14.37 2.35
N PRO A 202 19.58 -14.00 3.61
CA PRO A 202 20.22 -12.72 3.91
C PRO A 202 21.65 -12.58 3.38
N ASP A 203 22.30 -13.66 2.94
CA ASP A 203 23.70 -13.66 2.52
C ASP A 203 23.87 -13.38 1.03
N SER A 204 22.87 -13.71 0.22
CA SER A 204 22.78 -13.36 -1.19
C SER A 204 22.98 -11.87 -1.51
N LYS A 205 23.49 -11.56 -2.71
CA LYS A 205 23.69 -10.17 -3.16
C LYS A 205 22.36 -9.46 -3.41
N VAL A 206 22.30 -8.14 -3.22
CA VAL A 206 21.08 -7.31 -3.44
C VAL A 206 20.42 -7.56 -4.81
N LYS A 207 21.23 -7.64 -5.88
CA LYS A 207 20.75 -7.94 -7.24
C LYS A 207 19.99 -9.28 -7.34
N VAL A 208 20.36 -10.27 -6.52
CA VAL A 208 19.69 -11.58 -6.50
C VAL A 208 18.28 -11.42 -5.94
N HIS A 209 18.07 -10.65 -4.86
CA HIS A 209 16.74 -10.39 -4.29
C HIS A 209 15.82 -9.69 -5.29
N LEU A 210 16.32 -8.64 -5.96
CA LEU A 210 15.58 -7.90 -6.98
C LEU A 210 15.22 -8.78 -8.19
N LYS A 211 16.13 -9.69 -8.58
CA LYS A 211 15.89 -10.66 -9.66
C LYS A 211 14.88 -11.72 -9.24
N ASN A 212 15.00 -12.27 -8.04
CA ASN A 212 14.08 -13.28 -7.50
C ASN A 212 12.67 -12.74 -7.38
N ALA A 213 12.52 -11.46 -7.01
CA ALA A 213 11.23 -10.80 -6.97
C ALA A 213 10.52 -10.79 -8.33
N TRP A 214 11.26 -10.52 -9.40
CA TRP A 214 10.74 -10.57 -10.77
C TRP A 214 10.45 -12.00 -11.25
N LEU A 215 11.37 -12.93 -11.00
CA LEU A 215 11.23 -14.33 -11.40
C LEU A 215 10.03 -15.01 -10.73
N SER A 216 9.74 -14.67 -9.47
CA SER A 216 8.56 -15.14 -8.75
C SER A 216 7.26 -14.70 -9.42
N MET A 217 7.21 -13.50 -10.00
CA MET A 217 6.03 -13.03 -10.75
C MET A 217 5.94 -13.67 -12.14
N ARG A 218 7.06 -13.90 -12.82
CA ARG A 218 7.09 -14.54 -14.15
C ARG A 218 6.78 -16.05 -14.10
N ASN A 219 6.65 -16.63 -12.91
CA ASN A 219 6.71 -18.07 -12.60
C ASN A 219 6.48 -19.07 -13.77
N LYS A 220 7.29 -20.13 -13.82
CA LYS A 220 7.17 -21.16 -14.87
C LYS A 220 5.78 -21.84 -14.88
N ASN A 221 5.08 -21.83 -13.74
CA ASN A 221 3.79 -22.48 -13.54
C ASN A 221 2.58 -21.67 -14.05
N LYS A 222 2.79 -20.46 -14.61
CA LYS A 222 1.75 -19.58 -15.15
C LYS A 222 0.58 -19.30 -14.18
N THR A 223 0.83 -19.33 -12.87
CA THR A 223 -0.22 -19.10 -11.85
C THR A 223 -0.34 -17.64 -11.44
N PHE A 224 0.62 -16.79 -11.83
CA PHE A 224 0.70 -15.40 -11.42
C PHE A 224 -0.50 -14.57 -11.86
N LEU A 225 -0.94 -14.65 -13.12
CA LEU A 225 -2.07 -13.83 -13.59
C LEU A 225 -3.35 -14.12 -12.80
N LYS A 226 -3.67 -15.39 -12.56
CA LYS A 226 -4.83 -15.80 -11.74
C LYS A 226 -4.70 -15.32 -10.30
N PHE A 227 -3.49 -15.39 -9.75
CA PHE A 227 -3.19 -14.88 -8.41
C PHE A 227 -3.38 -13.35 -8.34
N PHE A 228 -2.85 -12.62 -9.31
CA PHE A 228 -2.90 -11.17 -9.41
C PHE A 228 -4.33 -10.66 -9.58
N ILE A 229 -5.12 -11.24 -10.49
CA ILE A 229 -6.54 -10.88 -10.67
C ILE A 229 -7.32 -11.04 -9.36
N SER A 230 -7.05 -12.10 -8.58
CA SER A 230 -7.72 -12.28 -7.29
C SER A 230 -7.36 -11.18 -6.27
N ILE A 231 -6.11 -10.69 -6.27
CA ILE A 231 -5.71 -9.54 -5.44
C ILE A 231 -6.48 -8.30 -5.85
N ILE A 232 -6.62 -8.05 -7.17
CA ILE A 232 -7.40 -6.91 -7.69
C ILE A 232 -8.86 -7.02 -7.28
N VAL A 233 -9.48 -8.21 -7.36
CA VAL A 233 -10.86 -8.44 -6.91
C VAL A 233 -11.01 -8.18 -5.41
N LEU A 234 -10.05 -8.62 -4.58
CA LEU A 234 -10.11 -8.35 -3.15
C LEU A 234 -9.90 -6.85 -2.84
N ASN A 235 -9.03 -6.18 -3.59
CA ASN A 235 -8.84 -4.74 -3.50
C ASN A 235 -10.07 -3.94 -3.99
N PHE A 236 -10.85 -4.49 -4.92
CA PHE A 236 -12.06 -3.85 -5.41
C PHE A 236 -13.09 -3.63 -4.29
N ILE A 237 -13.14 -4.54 -3.30
CA ILE A 237 -13.96 -4.35 -2.09
C ILE A 237 -13.55 -3.07 -1.35
N ILE A 238 -12.24 -2.80 -1.23
CA ILE A 238 -11.73 -1.57 -0.61
C ILE A 238 -12.10 -0.35 -1.44
N ILE A 239 -11.97 -0.43 -2.77
CA ILE A 239 -12.36 0.66 -3.68
C ILE A 239 -13.84 1.01 -3.50
N LEU A 240 -14.72 0.01 -3.39
CA LEU A 240 -16.15 0.23 -3.18
C LEU A 240 -16.45 0.84 -1.80
N LEU A 241 -15.78 0.36 -0.74
CA LEU A 241 -15.98 0.87 0.62
C LEU A 241 -15.57 2.34 0.75
N TYR A 242 -14.40 2.70 0.21
CA TYR A 242 -13.84 4.05 0.35
C TYR A 242 -14.27 5.03 -0.75
N GLY A 243 -14.84 4.53 -1.86
CA GLY A 243 -15.42 5.36 -2.92
C GLY A 243 -16.93 5.49 -2.72
N PRO A 244 -17.75 4.73 -3.47
CA PRO A 244 -19.19 4.88 -3.49
C PRO A 244 -19.81 4.79 -2.11
N ILE A 245 -19.51 3.75 -1.33
CA ILE A 245 -20.20 3.51 -0.05
C ILE A 245 -19.95 4.66 0.92
N TYR A 246 -18.69 5.11 1.04
CA TYR A 246 -18.36 6.26 1.87
C TYR A 246 -19.13 7.51 1.43
N THR A 247 -19.12 7.84 0.13
CA THR A 247 -19.86 8.99 -0.42
C THR A 247 -21.35 8.92 -0.11
N TRP A 248 -21.99 7.77 -0.33
CA TRP A 248 -23.41 7.57 -0.04
C TRP A 248 -23.74 7.75 1.44
N ILE A 249 -22.87 7.28 2.33
CA ILE A 249 -23.07 7.50 3.77
C ILE A 249 -22.93 8.99 4.11
N GLN A 250 -21.93 9.69 3.59
CA GLN A 250 -21.76 11.13 3.84
C GLN A 250 -22.97 11.95 3.38
N LEU A 251 -23.61 11.58 2.27
CA LEU A 251 -24.86 12.20 1.83
C LEU A 251 -26.01 11.94 2.78
N GLY A 252 -26.14 10.70 3.28
CA GLY A 252 -27.15 10.36 4.29
C GLY A 252 -26.98 11.15 5.59
N LEU A 253 -25.74 11.56 5.92
CA LEU A 253 -25.43 12.38 7.10
C LEU A 253 -25.66 13.88 6.89
N SER A 254 -25.97 14.34 5.68
CA SER A 254 -26.17 15.78 5.40
C SER A 254 -27.42 16.38 6.06
N GLY A 255 -28.41 15.54 6.41
CA GLY A 255 -29.66 15.96 7.04
C GLY A 255 -29.68 15.94 8.57
N ILE A 256 -28.57 15.61 9.23
CA ILE A 256 -28.48 15.50 10.70
C ILE A 256 -27.59 16.60 11.30
N SER A 257 -27.61 16.74 12.63
CA SER A 257 -26.77 17.73 13.32
C SER A 257 -25.27 17.46 13.09
N GLN A 258 -24.49 18.54 12.94
CA GLN A 258 -23.07 18.46 12.62
C GLN A 258 -22.26 17.66 13.66
N ASN A 259 -22.62 17.77 14.95
CA ASN A 259 -21.98 17.01 16.02
C ASN A 259 -22.19 15.50 15.85
N VAL A 260 -23.42 15.08 15.54
CA VAL A 260 -23.74 13.67 15.33
C VAL A 260 -23.09 13.17 14.05
N ALA A 261 -23.13 13.95 12.96
CA ALA A 261 -22.46 13.62 11.70
C ALA A 261 -20.95 13.41 11.89
N SER A 262 -20.29 14.29 12.66
CA SER A 262 -18.86 14.17 12.95
C SER A 262 -18.54 12.89 13.72
N ILE A 263 -19.32 12.56 14.76
CA ILE A 263 -19.13 11.34 15.54
C ILE A 263 -19.29 10.10 14.66
N VAL A 264 -20.36 10.05 13.86
CA VAL A 264 -20.62 8.93 12.95
C VAL A 264 -19.49 8.79 11.93
N THR A 265 -19.02 9.88 11.32
CA THR A 265 -17.91 9.86 10.37
C THR A 265 -16.61 9.35 11.00
N VAL A 266 -16.29 9.73 12.24
CA VAL A 266 -15.11 9.20 12.95
C VAL A 266 -15.24 7.69 13.17
N VAL A 267 -16.41 7.22 13.65
CA VAL A 267 -16.66 5.78 13.85
C VAL A 267 -16.53 5.01 12.54
N LEU A 268 -17.11 5.52 11.45
CA LEU A 268 -17.01 4.90 10.12
C LEU A 268 -15.58 4.82 9.62
N ASN A 269 -14.79 5.89 9.78
CA ASN A 269 -13.38 5.89 9.41
C ASN A 269 -12.58 4.83 10.19
N ILE A 270 -12.87 4.63 11.48
CA ILE A 270 -12.25 3.56 12.29
C ILE A 270 -12.64 2.18 11.77
N VAL A 271 -13.94 1.95 11.50
CA VAL A 271 -14.43 0.67 10.97
C VAL A 271 -13.79 0.35 9.62
N PHE A 272 -13.79 1.32 8.70
CA PHE A 272 -13.17 1.16 7.38
C PHE A 272 -11.67 0.94 7.48
N PHE A 273 -11.00 1.59 8.42
CA PHE A 273 -9.58 1.36 8.70
C PHE A 273 -9.31 -0.09 9.13
N ILE A 274 -10.10 -0.62 10.05
CA ILE A 274 -9.98 -2.01 10.52
C ILE A 274 -10.21 -2.99 9.36
N ILE A 275 -11.27 -2.80 8.57
CA ILE A 275 -11.58 -3.66 7.41
C ILE A 275 -10.42 -3.64 6.42
N ARG A 276 -9.92 -2.45 6.08
CA ARG A 276 -8.77 -2.28 5.17
C ARG A 276 -7.53 -2.99 5.70
N TYR A 277 -7.25 -2.84 6.99
CA TYR A 277 -6.13 -3.50 7.64
C TYR A 277 -6.22 -5.03 7.50
N LEU A 278 -7.39 -5.61 7.83
CA LEU A 278 -7.59 -7.06 7.73
C LEU A 278 -7.43 -7.57 6.29
N ILE A 279 -7.96 -6.85 5.31
CA ILE A 279 -7.82 -7.21 3.90
C ILE A 279 -6.36 -7.17 3.48
N PHE A 280 -5.64 -6.07 3.77
CA PHE A 280 -4.22 -5.95 3.44
C PHE A 280 -3.35 -6.98 4.15
N PHE A 281 -3.66 -7.28 5.41
CA PHE A 281 -2.98 -8.34 6.17
C PHE A 281 -3.08 -9.69 5.45
N VAL A 282 -4.26 -10.04 4.95
CA VAL A 282 -4.49 -11.28 4.19
C VAL A 282 -3.77 -11.23 2.84
N ILE A 283 -3.80 -10.10 2.13
CA ILE A 283 -3.13 -9.96 0.83
C ILE A 283 -1.62 -10.13 0.98
N ILE A 284 -0.99 -9.38 1.90
CA ILE A 284 0.46 -9.45 2.12
C ILE A 284 0.87 -10.85 2.57
N GLY A 285 0.16 -11.46 3.53
CA GLY A 285 0.43 -12.83 3.95
C GLY A 285 0.30 -13.84 2.80
N THR A 286 -0.68 -13.66 1.92
CA THR A 286 -0.87 -14.49 0.72
C THR A 286 0.23 -14.28 -0.32
N ILE A 287 0.76 -13.06 -0.49
CA ILE A 287 1.92 -12.77 -1.35
C ILE A 287 3.18 -13.46 -0.82
N VAL A 288 3.44 -13.36 0.48
CA VAL A 288 4.57 -14.05 1.12
C VAL A 288 4.46 -15.57 0.93
N GLN A 289 3.28 -16.15 1.16
CA GLN A 289 3.04 -17.58 0.95
C GLN A 289 3.21 -17.99 -0.52
N TYR A 290 2.72 -17.17 -1.46
CA TYR A 290 2.88 -17.40 -2.89
C TYR A 290 4.35 -17.44 -3.30
N PHE A 291 5.14 -16.49 -2.78
CA PHE A 291 6.58 -16.42 -3.01
C PHE A 291 7.30 -17.67 -2.46
N LEU A 292 7.03 -18.05 -1.22
CA LEU A 292 7.67 -19.20 -0.57
C LEU A 292 7.38 -20.53 -1.28
N ASN A 293 6.18 -20.67 -1.84
CA ASN A 293 5.79 -21.86 -2.61
C ASN A 293 6.19 -21.79 -4.10
N HIS A 294 6.93 -20.77 -4.54
CA HIS A 294 7.27 -20.57 -5.96
C HIS A 294 6.04 -20.56 -6.91
N GLY A 295 4.86 -20.23 -6.37
CA GLY A 295 3.59 -20.29 -7.08
C GLY A 295 3.04 -21.69 -7.38
N GLU A 296 3.54 -22.74 -6.73
CA GLU A 296 2.99 -24.10 -6.73
C GLU A 296 1.77 -24.21 -5.81
N LYS A 297 0.77 -24.99 -6.25
CA LYS A 297 -0.52 -25.10 -5.56
C LYS A 297 -0.51 -26.09 -4.39
N ASP A 298 0.44 -27.02 -4.37
CA ASP A 298 0.50 -28.15 -3.42
C ASP A 298 1.63 -27.99 -2.38
N GLN A 299 1.45 -28.67 -1.25
CA GLN A 299 2.20 -28.52 0.02
C GLN A 299 3.64 -29.07 0.02
N HIS A 300 4.40 -28.92 -1.06
CA HIS A 300 5.84 -29.06 -0.95
C HIS A 300 6.45 -27.69 -0.67
N LEU A 301 6.24 -27.18 0.56
CA LEU A 301 7.26 -26.35 1.19
C LEU A 301 8.48 -27.25 1.31
N HIS A 302 9.26 -27.37 0.22
CA HIS A 302 10.53 -28.05 0.26
C HIS A 302 11.30 -27.40 1.40
N GLN A 303 11.56 -28.20 2.44
CA GLN A 303 12.59 -27.93 3.42
C GLN A 303 13.92 -27.96 2.65
N ILE A 304 14.22 -26.87 1.94
CA ILE A 304 15.54 -26.66 1.38
C ILE A 304 16.36 -26.16 2.56
N LYS A 305 17.17 -27.09 3.10
CA LYS A 305 18.23 -26.81 4.07
C LYS A 305 19.17 -25.73 3.55
#